data_AF-A0A1J4SEN7-F1
#
_entry.id   AF-A0A1J4SEN7-F1
#
_cell.length_a   1.000
_cell.length_b   1.000
_cell.length_c   1.000
_cell.angle_alpha   90.00
_cell.angle_beta   90.00
_cell.angle_gamma   90.00
#
_symmetry.space_group_name_H-M   'P 1'
#
loop_
_entity.id
_entity.type
_entity.pdbx_description
1 polymer ?
#
loop_
_entity_poly.entity_id
_entity_poly.type
_entity_poly.pdbx_seq_one_letter_code
_entity_poly.pdbx_strand_id
1 'polypeptide(L)' 'MPFKRITYASAIDALDALLKSLAAYEQKYQMSSDEFYANYLSGKLEDSKDFVEWAGDYKHYIEMKKELEEKLKVTA' A
#
# COMPACT_ATOMS: atom_id res chain seq x y z
N MET A 1 -15.06 17.45 25.76
CA MET A 1 -14.48 17.87 24.46
C MET A 1 -13.77 19.19 24.69
N PRO A 2 -12.59 19.54 24.12
CA PRO A 2 -12.01 19.20 22.79
C PRO A 2 -10.59 18.59 22.93
N PHE A 3 -9.88 17.97 21.98
CA PHE A 3 -9.72 18.12 20.55
C PHE A 3 -9.67 16.72 19.96
N LYS A 4 -10.56 16.41 19.01
CA LYS A 4 -10.37 15.25 18.13
C LYS A 4 -9.19 15.66 17.25
N ARG A 5 -7.97 15.19 17.60
CA ARG A 5 -6.81 15.30 16.72
C ARG A 5 -7.23 14.61 15.43
N ILE A 6 -7.52 15.41 14.42
CA ILE A 6 -8.00 14.92 13.14
C ILE A 6 -6.91 14.01 12.58
N THR A 7 -7.27 12.73 12.47
CA THR A 7 -6.87 11.77 11.44
C THR A 7 -5.37 11.50 11.28
N TYR A 8 -4.85 10.60 12.12
CA TYR A 8 -3.83 9.65 11.67
C TYR A 8 -4.28 8.20 11.80
N ALA A 9 -5.23 7.90 12.69
CA ALA A 9 -5.81 6.55 12.81
C ALA A 9 -6.34 6.05 11.46
N SER A 10 -7.10 6.85 10.70
CA SER A 10 -7.69 6.37 9.44
C SER A 10 -6.67 6.09 8.32
N ALA A 11 -5.57 6.84 8.25
CA ALA A 11 -4.57 6.64 7.19
C ALA A 11 -3.60 5.51 7.56
N ILE A 12 -3.18 5.44 8.82
CA ILE A 12 -2.33 4.35 9.31
C ILE A 12 -3.10 3.03 9.36
N ASP A 13 -4.38 3.04 9.75
CA ASP A 13 -5.25 1.85 9.76
C ASP A 13 -5.53 1.35 8.34
N ALA A 14 -5.77 2.27 7.39
CA ALA A 14 -5.88 1.90 5.98
C ALA A 14 -4.55 1.34 5.41
N LEU A 15 -3.40 1.92 5.78
CA LEU A 15 -2.08 1.37 5.43
C LEU A 15 -1.88 -0.02 6.04
N ASP A 16 -2.27 -0.24 7.30
CA ASP A 16 -2.17 -1.54 7.97
C ASP A 16 -3.06 -2.61 7.32
N ALA A 17 -4.30 -2.23 6.94
CA ALA A 17 -5.21 -3.09 6.21
C ALA A 17 -4.65 -3.47 4.83
N LEU A 18 -4.08 -2.51 4.09
CA LEU A 18 -3.38 -2.77 2.84
C LEU A 18 -2.20 -3.71 3.07
N LEU A 19 -1.35 -3.46 4.07
CA LEU A 19 -0.20 -4.31 4.38
C LEU A 19 -0.59 -5.74 4.71
N LYS A 20 -1.72 -5.95 5.40
CA LYS A 20 -2.27 -7.28 5.69
C LYS A 20 -2.79 -7.99 4.44
N SER A 21 -3.49 -7.27 3.56
CA SER A 21 -3.87 -7.80 2.24
C SER A 21 -2.64 -8.19 1.43
N LEU A 22 -1.63 -7.33 1.38
CA LEU A 22 -0.35 -7.60 0.72
C LEU A 22 0.31 -8.85 1.31
N ALA A 23 0.44 -8.93 2.64
CA ALA A 23 1.02 -10.10 3.31
C ALA A 23 0.28 -11.41 2.98
N ALA A 24 -1.05 -11.37 2.86
CA ALA A 24 -1.84 -12.53 2.46
C ALA A 24 -1.51 -12.97 1.03
N TYR A 25 -1.33 -12.02 0.09
CA TYR A 25 -0.87 -12.32 -1.25
C TYR A 25 0.58 -12.81 -1.26
N GLU A 26 1.48 -12.21 -0.49
CA GLU A 26 2.88 -12.64 -0.38
C GLU A 26 3.00 -14.08 0.10
N GLN A 27 2.19 -14.47 1.08
CA GLN A 27 2.12 -15.86 1.53
C GLN A 27 1.49 -16.79 0.49
N LYS A 28 0.44 -16.34 -0.21
CA LYS A 28 -0.27 -17.12 -1.23
C LYS A 28 0.60 -17.41 -2.46
N TYR A 29 1.36 -16.42 -2.90
CA TYR A 29 2.20 -16.49 -4.11
C TYR A 29 3.67 -16.78 -3.80
N GLN A 30 4.06 -16.85 -2.52
CA GLN A 30 5.46 -16.95 -2.07
C GLN A 30 6.38 -15.92 -2.76
N MET A 31 5.85 -14.72 -3.01
CA MET A 31 6.53 -13.66 -3.74
C MET A 31 6.35 -12.35 -2.99
N SER A 32 7.42 -11.59 -2.80
CA SER A 32 7.35 -10.29 -2.12
C SER A 32 6.55 -9.29 -2.97
N SER A 33 5.76 -8.43 -2.32
CA SER A 33 4.96 -7.41 -3.02
C SER A 33 5.84 -6.47 -3.84
N ASP A 34 7.06 -6.16 -3.36
CA ASP A 34 8.06 -5.38 -4.10
C ASP A 34 8.50 -6.06 -5.41
N GLU A 35 8.81 -7.36 -5.36
CA GLU A 35 9.20 -8.13 -6.55
C GLU A 35 8.03 -8.29 -7.51
N PHE A 36 6.84 -8.59 -6.98
CA PHE A 36 5.61 -8.65 -7.75
C PHE A 36 5.36 -7.32 -8.47
N TYR A 37 5.41 -6.20 -7.75
CA TYR A 37 5.17 -4.87 -8.32
C TYR A 37 6.22 -4.49 -9.38
N ALA A 38 7.49 -4.84 -9.18
CA ALA A 38 8.54 -4.62 -10.18
C ALA A 38 8.31 -5.42 -11.49
N ASN A 39 7.85 -6.66 -11.37
CA ASN A 39 7.48 -7.48 -12.52
C ASN A 39 6.19 -6.97 -13.20
N TYR A 40 5.27 -6.40 -12.42
CA TYR A 40 3.99 -5.87 -12.89
C TYR A 40 4.22 -4.60 -13.70
N LEU A 41 5.04 -3.70 -13.18
CA LEU A 41 5.51 -2.50 -13.89
C LEU A 41 6.30 -2.84 -15.16
N SER A 42 7.03 -3.95 -15.19
CA SER A 42 7.73 -4.42 -16.39
C SER A 42 6.80 -5.03 -17.44
N GLY A 43 5.48 -5.13 -17.16
CA GLY A 43 4.52 -5.79 -18.05
C GLY A 43 4.75 -7.30 -18.18
N LYS A 44 5.43 -7.92 -17.20
CA LYS A 44 5.74 -9.36 -17.21
C LYS A 44 4.71 -10.20 -16.47
N LEU A 45 3.82 -9.58 -15.70
CA LEU A 45 2.79 -10.29 -14.95
C LEU A 45 1.49 -10.34 -15.71
N GLU A 46 0.78 -11.44 -15.49
CA GLU A 46 -0.54 -11.66 -16.06
C GLU A 46 -1.53 -10.60 -15.53
N ASP A 47 -2.40 -10.12 -16.40
CA ASP A 47 -3.58 -9.31 -16.05
C ASP A 47 -4.67 -10.15 -15.36
N SER A 48 -4.28 -11.06 -14.48
CA SER A 48 -5.23 -11.77 -13.63
C SER A 48 -5.81 -10.81 -12.61
N LYS A 49 -7.09 -10.99 -12.30
CA LYS A 49 -7.82 -10.13 -11.37
C LYS A 49 -7.11 -10.00 -10.02
N ASP A 50 -6.61 -11.11 -9.46
CA ASP A 50 -5.81 -11.12 -8.23
C ASP A 50 -4.54 -10.25 -8.35
N PHE A 51 -3.83 -10.29 -9.48
CA PHE A 51 -2.62 -9.50 -9.69
C PHE A 51 -2.92 -8.02 -9.88
N VAL A 52 -3.99 -7.68 -10.60
CA VAL A 52 -4.44 -6.29 -10.76
C VAL A 52 -4.90 -5.71 -9.42
N GLU A 53 -5.64 -6.49 -8.61
CA GLU A 53 -6.02 -6.09 -7.24
C GLU A 53 -4.78 -5.91 -6.36
N TRP A 54 -3.86 -6.88 -6.35
CA TRP A 54 -2.63 -6.80 -5.57
C TRP A 54 -1.75 -5.59 -5.95
N ALA A 55 -1.58 -5.32 -7.24
CA ALA A 55 -0.83 -4.16 -7.72
C ALA A 55 -1.53 -2.84 -7.36
N GLY A 56 -2.86 -2.82 -7.40
CA GLY A 56 -3.68 -1.71 -6.95
C GLY A 56 -3.50 -1.41 -5.46
N ASP A 57 -3.62 -2.42 -4.61
CA ASP A 57 -3.41 -2.33 -3.16
C ASP A 57 -2.00 -1.82 -2.83
N TYR A 58 -0.97 -2.38 -3.48
CA TYR A 58 0.42 -1.97 -3.25
C TYR A 58 0.70 -0.54 -3.70
N LYS A 59 0.19 -0.15 -4.87
CA LYS A 59 0.32 1.22 -5.38
C LYS A 59 -0.36 2.22 -4.45
N HIS A 60 -1.57 1.90 -3.97
CA HIS A 60 -2.30 2.73 -3.01
C HIS A 60 -1.51 2.91 -1.72
N TYR A 61 -0.91 1.84 -1.20
CA TYR A 61 -0.04 1.88 -0.02
C TYR A 61 1.15 2.85 -0.21
N ILE A 62 1.85 2.77 -1.34
CA ILE A 62 3.00 3.64 -1.64
C ILE A 62 2.57 5.10 -1.74
N GLU A 63 1.45 5.40 -2.42
CA GLU A 63 0.93 6.76 -2.56
C GLU A 63 0.55 7.37 -1.21
N MET A 64 -0.20 6.62 -0.38
CA MET A 64 -0.55 7.06 0.98
C MET A 64 0.68 7.28 1.86
N LYS A 65 1.65 6.34 1.81
CA LYS A 65 2.91 6.47 2.55
C LYS A 65 3.66 7.74 2.11
N LYS A 66 3.74 7.98 0.81
CA LYS A 66 4.40 9.16 0.25
C LYS A 66 3.70 10.45 0.65
N GLU A 67 2.37 10.53 0.58
CA GLU A 67 1.61 11.69 1.07
C GLU A 67 1.87 11.98 2.54
N LEU A 68 1.97 10.92 3.36
CA LEU A 68 2.31 11.05 4.78
C LEU A 68 3.72 11.63 4.99
N GLU A 69 4.69 11.11 4.24
CA GLU A 69 6.08 11.57 4.27
C GLU A 69 6.22 13.02 3.80
N GLU A 70 5.48 13.43 2.75
CA GLU A 70 5.48 14.81 2.26
C GLU A 70 4.87 15.77 3.29
N LYS A 71 3.75 15.39 3.94
CA LYS A 71 3.14 16.18 5.02
C LYS A 71 4.08 16.36 6.21
N LEU A 72 4.87 15.34 6.53
CA LEU A 72 5.87 15.39 7.60
C LEU A 72 7.06 16.30 7.23
N LYS A 73 7.54 16.25 5.97
CA LYS A 73 8.66 17.08 5.50
C LYS A 73 8.31 18.56 5.37
N VAL A 74 7.08 18.90 4.99
CA VAL A 74 6.61 20.30 4.86
C VAL A 74 6.58 21.06 6.20
N THR A 75 6.64 20.35 7.32
CA THR A 75 6.60 20.95 8.67
C THR A 75 8.01 21.13 9.30
N ALA A 76 9.09 20.79 8.58
CA ALA A 76 10.48 20.88 9.06
C ALA A 76 11.22 22.12 8.54
#